data_AF-A0A7X1XDM0-F1
#
_entry.id   AF-A0A7X1XDM0-F1
#
_cell.length_a   1.000
_cell.length_b   1.000
_cell.length_c   1.000
_cell.angle_alpha   90.00
_cell.angle_beta   90.00
_cell.angle_gamma   90.00
#
_symmetry.space_group_name_H-M   'P 1'
#
loop_
_entity.id
_entity.type
_entity.pdbx_description
1 polymer ?
#
loop_
_entity_poly.entity_id
_entity_poly.type
_entity_poly.pdbx_seq_one_letter_code
_entity_poly.pdbx_strand_id
1 'polypeptide(L)'
;METSKRRSQRDYTLTFKLSVVDQVEKGELSYKEAQERYGIQGKTTVLTWLRKHGRQDWSPGTYIGSPRMGSMPDKKRPLTPEQRIKELEQQLALSNQKAQFFEAVVDVLKNDYGLSVGKKAYRQVLAQKRIQNLSISRACQFMGISRQAYYKRNRADATRLVLDQKVADFVQQKRQRQPRLGTRKLHHLLHCQPQLELQVGRDRLFSILRERRLLVARKRAYHKTTDSHHRFRRHPNLLKPGPDQVVPTGPEQVWVADITYLPTREGVAYLSLVTDAFSRKIVGYHVHESLHTESVVQALRRAVSQRQTTQPLIHHSDRGSQYCSGMYQELHAKHGIRCSMTDGYDCYQNALAERVNGILKTELLLERPHDLTQAKKMVSESISIYNSERPHQSLKYKTPDAMHRALG
;
A
#
# COMPACT_ATOMS: atom_id res chain seq x y z
N MET A 1 72.63 60.23 -23.17
CA MET A 1 72.06 60.88 -24.36
C MET A 1 71.56 59.81 -25.30
N GLU A 2 70.29 59.44 -25.18
CA GLU A 2 69.50 58.84 -26.25
C GLU A 2 68.31 59.77 -26.44
N THR A 3 68.19 60.36 -27.61
CA THR A 3 67.11 61.29 -27.94
C THR A 3 65.79 60.53 -27.94
N SER A 4 64.92 60.82 -26.96
CA SER A 4 63.59 60.19 -26.87
C SER A 4 62.78 60.58 -28.12
N LYS A 5 62.76 59.67 -29.11
CA LYS A 5 61.93 59.81 -30.30
C LYS A 5 60.48 59.95 -29.86
N ARG A 6 59.94 61.16 -29.98
CA ARG A 6 58.54 61.44 -29.67
C ARG A 6 57.68 60.66 -30.65
N ARG A 7 56.86 59.74 -30.13
CA ARG A 7 55.95 58.92 -30.93
C ARG A 7 54.68 59.70 -31.23
N SER A 8 54.22 59.62 -32.47
CA SER A 8 52.95 60.22 -32.91
C SER A 8 51.79 59.26 -32.62
N GLN A 9 50.54 59.75 -32.75
CA GLN A 9 49.35 58.92 -32.52
C GLN A 9 49.25 57.71 -33.45
N ARG A 10 49.89 57.76 -34.64
CA ARG A 10 49.96 56.66 -35.61
C ARG A 10 50.84 55.50 -35.12
N ASP A 11 51.75 55.77 -34.18
CA ASP A 11 52.69 54.79 -33.63
C ASP A 11 52.10 54.03 -32.42
N TYR A 12 50.88 54.37 -31.99
CA TYR A 12 50.19 53.74 -30.86
C TYR A 12 49.31 52.57 -31.30
N THR A 13 49.95 51.49 -31.72
CA THR A 13 49.26 50.22 -31.98
C THR A 13 48.61 49.67 -30.71
N LEU A 14 47.56 48.86 -30.84
CA LEU A 14 46.84 48.31 -29.69
C LEU A 14 47.74 47.46 -28.80
N THR A 15 48.64 46.68 -29.39
CA THR A 15 49.63 45.86 -28.69
C THR A 15 50.58 46.72 -27.85
N PHE A 16 51.03 47.85 -28.38
CA PHE A 16 51.86 48.81 -27.65
C PHE A 16 51.11 49.49 -26.49
N LYS A 17 49.82 49.84 -26.68
CA LYS A 17 49.00 50.40 -25.59
C LYS A 17 48.84 49.41 -24.44
N LEU A 18 48.58 48.14 -24.76
CA LEU A 18 48.40 47.08 -23.77
C LEU A 18 49.69 46.78 -23.00
N SER A 19 50.86 46.78 -23.67
CA SER A 19 52.13 46.56 -22.97
C SER A 19 52.47 47.69 -21.99
N VAL A 20 52.17 48.94 -22.35
CA VAL A 20 52.39 50.09 -21.47
C VAL A 20 51.44 50.04 -20.27
N VAL A 21 50.18 49.63 -20.47
CA VAL A 21 49.20 49.45 -19.38
C VAL A 21 49.65 48.34 -18.42
N ASP A 22 50.07 47.18 -18.93
CA ASP A 22 50.50 46.04 -18.11
C ASP A 22 51.71 46.37 -17.22
N GLN A 23 52.70 47.10 -17.73
CA GLN A 23 53.87 47.53 -16.95
C GLN A 23 53.50 48.51 -15.83
N VAL A 24 52.55 49.42 -16.09
CA VAL A 24 52.09 50.37 -15.07
C VAL A 24 51.24 49.69 -14.01
N GLU A 25 50.40 48.71 -14.37
CA GLU A 25 49.60 47.95 -13.41
C GLU A 25 50.43 46.99 -12.54
N LYS A 26 51.54 46.47 -13.08
CA LYS A 26 52.54 45.70 -12.33
C LYS A 26 53.40 46.55 -11.39
N GLY A 27 53.29 47.88 -11.48
CA GLY A 27 54.07 48.82 -10.66
C GLY A 27 55.53 48.95 -11.09
N GLU A 28 55.88 48.47 -12.29
CA GLU A 28 57.25 48.56 -12.82
C GLU A 28 57.62 49.99 -13.24
N LEU A 29 56.62 50.78 -13.63
CA LEU A 29 56.75 52.20 -14.00
C LEU A 29 55.52 52.97 -13.53
N SER A 30 55.69 54.22 -13.09
CA SER A 30 54.56 55.13 -12.97
C SER A 30 54.07 55.58 -14.35
N TYR A 31 52.81 56.03 -14.46
CA TYR A 31 52.27 56.49 -15.73
C TYR A 31 53.05 57.69 -16.32
N LYS A 32 53.69 58.52 -15.48
CA LYS A 32 54.53 59.65 -15.92
C LYS A 32 55.87 59.16 -16.48
N GLU A 33 56.50 58.19 -15.80
CA GLU A 33 57.75 57.59 -16.27
C GLU A 33 57.53 56.79 -17.55
N ALA A 34 56.41 56.07 -17.66
CA ALA A 34 56.03 55.38 -18.88
C ALA A 34 55.82 56.37 -20.05
N GLN A 35 55.23 57.53 -19.79
CA GLN A 35 55.04 58.57 -20.81
C GLN A 35 56.38 59.12 -21.32
N GLU A 36 57.33 59.37 -20.43
CA GLU A 36 58.65 59.91 -20.77
C GLU A 36 59.55 58.86 -21.44
N ARG A 37 59.61 57.64 -20.88
CA ARG A 37 60.42 56.53 -21.40
C ARG A 37 60.02 56.11 -22.81
N TYR A 38 58.72 56.11 -23.11
CA TYR A 38 58.20 55.68 -24.40
C TYR A 38 57.90 56.84 -25.36
N GLY A 39 58.19 58.08 -24.97
CA GLY A 39 57.97 59.27 -25.79
C GLY A 39 56.51 59.49 -26.19
N ILE A 40 55.57 59.17 -25.29
CA ILE A 40 54.12 59.27 -25.53
C ILE A 40 53.69 60.74 -25.38
N GLN A 41 52.95 61.24 -26.37
CA GLN A 41 52.47 62.61 -26.40
C GLN A 41 51.11 62.74 -25.70
N GLY A 42 50.94 63.83 -24.94
CA GLY A 42 49.73 64.15 -24.18
C GLY A 42 49.80 63.70 -22.72
N LYS A 43 49.58 64.65 -21.79
CA LYS A 43 49.74 64.47 -20.33
C LYS A 43 48.78 63.44 -19.71
N THR A 44 47.73 63.06 -20.43
CA THR A 44 46.66 62.17 -19.97
C THR A 44 46.52 60.92 -20.83
N THR A 45 47.37 60.75 -21.84
CA THR A 45 47.23 59.67 -22.83
C THR A 45 47.39 58.29 -22.19
N VAL A 46 48.41 58.11 -21.34
CA VAL A 46 48.64 56.85 -20.61
C VAL A 46 47.52 56.58 -19.59
N LEU A 47 47.03 57.61 -18.88
CA LEU A 47 45.87 57.50 -17.98
C LEU A 47 44.59 57.10 -18.71
N THR A 48 44.41 57.58 -19.94
CA THR A 48 43.26 57.21 -20.78
C THR A 48 43.35 55.74 -21.22
N TRP A 49 44.56 55.23 -21.49
CA TRP A 49 44.75 53.81 -21.79
C TRP A 49 44.54 52.93 -20.56
N LEU A 50 45.01 53.35 -19.39
CA LEU A 50 44.77 52.65 -18.13
C LEU A 50 43.28 52.53 -17.82
N ARG A 51 42.49 53.59 -18.02
CA ARG A 51 41.02 53.52 -17.85
C ARG A 51 40.32 52.62 -18.86
N LYS A 52 40.83 52.55 -20.08
CA LYS A 52 40.16 51.84 -21.19
C LYS A 52 40.57 50.36 -21.28
N HIS A 53 41.79 50.05 -20.87
CA HIS A 53 42.41 48.73 -21.08
C HIS A 53 43.01 48.12 -19.80
N GLY A 54 43.10 48.89 -18.71
CA GLY A 54 43.54 48.39 -17.42
C GLY A 54 42.45 47.60 -16.69
N ARG A 55 42.89 46.78 -15.73
CA ARG A 55 42.07 45.99 -14.82
C ARG A 55 41.82 46.70 -13.49
N GLN A 56 42.57 47.76 -13.19
CA GLN A 56 42.39 48.59 -11.98
C GLN A 56 41.47 49.81 -12.24
N ASP A 57 40.69 50.22 -11.25
CA ASP A 57 39.77 51.37 -11.37
C ASP A 57 40.50 52.71 -11.25
N TRP A 58 40.76 53.36 -12.40
CA TRP A 58 41.46 54.66 -12.53
C TRP A 58 40.52 55.87 -12.73
N SER A 59 39.30 55.80 -12.20
CA SER A 59 38.27 56.86 -12.23
C SER A 59 38.69 58.09 -11.40
N PRO A 60 38.33 59.33 -11.78
CA PRO A 60 38.80 60.52 -11.06
C PRO A 60 38.06 60.69 -9.74
N GLY A 61 38.77 60.46 -8.64
CA GLY A 61 38.27 60.74 -7.29
C GLY A 61 39.39 60.67 -6.27
N THR A 62 40.18 61.75 -6.14
CA THR A 62 40.88 62.13 -4.90
C THR A 62 41.62 63.46 -5.10
N TYR A 63 41.15 64.50 -4.40
CA TYR A 63 41.97 65.66 -4.06
C TYR A 63 43.01 65.23 -3.02
N ILE A 64 44.26 65.68 -3.22
CA ILE A 64 45.35 65.53 -2.26
C ILE A 64 45.13 66.58 -1.15
N GLY A 65 44.84 66.12 0.06
CA GLY A 65 44.86 66.90 1.29
C GLY A 65 45.55 66.09 2.39
N SER A 66 46.61 66.67 2.95
CA SER A 66 47.49 66.11 3.99
C SER A 66 46.74 65.71 5.30
N PRO A 67 47.35 64.85 6.15
CA PRO A 67 46.64 63.90 6.99
C PRO A 67 46.18 64.51 8.32
N ARG A 68 44.94 64.21 8.73
CA ARG A 68 44.55 64.20 10.14
C ARG A 68 44.55 62.77 10.63
N MET A 69 45.43 62.48 11.59
CA MET A 69 45.37 61.26 12.38
C MET A 69 43.97 61.12 13.01
N GLY A 70 43.28 60.04 12.66
CA GLY A 70 41.98 59.71 13.18
C GLY A 70 41.70 58.23 12.98
N SER A 71 42.15 57.42 13.95
CA SER A 71 41.63 56.09 14.33
C SER A 71 41.22 55.12 13.21
N MET A 72 42.00 54.05 13.06
CA MET A 72 41.56 52.78 12.44
C MET A 72 40.17 52.37 12.97
N PRO A 73 39.17 52.03 12.13
CA PRO A 73 38.05 51.23 12.60
C PRO A 73 38.52 49.77 12.63
N ASP A 74 38.83 49.36 13.84
CA ASP A 74 38.92 47.98 14.26
C ASP A 74 37.62 47.20 13.95
N LYS A 75 37.73 45.88 13.94
CA LYS A 75 36.68 44.88 13.73
C LYS A 75 35.35 45.24 14.40
N LYS A 76 34.24 45.08 13.66
CA LYS A 76 32.84 45.11 14.13
C LYS A 76 32.49 46.32 15.02
N ARG A 77 32.34 47.50 14.42
CA ARG A 77 31.50 48.53 15.05
C ARG A 77 30.06 48.01 15.12
N PRO A 78 29.41 47.96 16.29
CA PRO A 78 28.00 47.62 16.37
C PRO A 78 27.23 48.61 15.50
N LEU A 79 26.35 48.11 14.63
CA LEU A 79 25.44 48.93 13.83
C LEU A 79 24.80 49.97 14.75
N THR A 80 24.66 51.21 14.27
CA THR A 80 23.87 52.19 15.01
C THR A 80 22.46 51.61 15.20
N PRO A 81 21.77 51.91 16.31
CA PRO A 81 20.43 51.39 16.56
C PRO A 81 19.49 51.57 15.35
N GLU A 82 19.59 52.71 14.65
CA GLU A 82 18.84 53.02 13.43
C GLU A 82 19.19 52.14 12.23
N GLN A 83 20.49 51.89 11.97
CA GLN A 83 20.93 50.99 10.90
C GLN A 83 20.51 49.55 11.17
N ARG A 84 20.52 49.13 12.45
CA ARG A 84 20.06 47.80 12.86
C ARG A 84 18.55 47.64 12.70
N ILE A 85 17.77 48.66 13.05
CA ILE A 85 16.31 48.67 12.84
C ILE A 85 15.98 48.53 11.36
N LYS A 86 16.61 49.34 10.49
CA LYS A 86 16.38 49.30 9.04
C LYS A 86 16.73 47.93 8.42
N GLU A 87 17.84 47.33 8.85
CA GLU A 87 18.24 45.98 8.42
C GLU A 87 17.19 44.93 8.85
N LEU A 88 16.73 45.00 10.10
CA LEU A 88 15.71 44.08 10.62
C LEU A 88 14.35 44.26 9.93
N GLU A 89 13.94 45.49 9.61
CA GLU A 89 12.74 45.78 8.84
C GLU A 89 12.79 45.17 7.44
N GLN A 90 13.93 45.29 6.75
CA GLN A 90 14.14 44.66 5.45
C GLN A 90 14.08 43.13 5.54
N GLN A 91 14.73 42.54 6.56
CA GLN A 91 14.69 41.10 6.78
C GLN A 91 13.27 40.61 7.09
N LEU A 92 12.50 41.36 7.89
CA LEU A 92 11.11 41.04 8.21
C LEU A 92 10.20 41.14 6.98
N ALA A 93 10.38 42.16 6.15
CA ALA A 93 9.65 42.31 4.89
C ALA A 93 9.89 41.12 3.94
N LEU A 94 11.16 40.73 3.76
CA LEU A 94 11.53 39.58 2.93
C LEU A 94 10.97 38.27 3.51
N SER A 95 11.03 38.10 4.84
CA SER A 95 10.46 36.93 5.53
C SER A 95 8.93 36.85 5.34
N ASN A 96 8.23 37.98 5.41
CA ASN A 96 6.79 38.05 5.18
C ASN A 96 6.43 37.73 3.73
N GLN A 97 7.17 38.27 2.75
CA GLN A 97 6.98 37.94 1.34
C GLN A 97 7.17 36.44 1.08
N LYS A 98 8.20 35.84 1.69
CA LYS A 98 8.45 34.40 1.61
C LYS A 98 7.29 33.60 2.22
N ALA A 99 6.76 34.02 3.36
CA ALA A 99 5.61 33.36 4.00
C ALA A 99 4.35 33.44 3.11
N GLN A 100 4.03 34.62 2.59
CA GLN A 100 2.90 34.83 1.67
C GLN A 100 3.03 33.98 0.39
N PHE A 101 4.23 33.86 -0.16
CA PHE A 101 4.50 32.99 -1.30
C PHE A 101 4.18 31.52 -0.98
N PHE A 102 4.65 31.00 0.16
CA PHE A 102 4.35 29.61 0.55
C PHE A 102 2.88 29.38 0.89
N GLU A 103 2.20 30.35 1.49
CA GLU A 103 0.75 30.30 1.69
C GLU A 103 0.01 30.21 0.35
N ALA A 104 0.37 31.06 -0.62
CA ALA A 104 -0.21 31.02 -1.96
C ALA A 104 0.06 29.68 -2.68
N VAL A 105 1.26 29.10 -2.54
CA VAL A 105 1.57 27.78 -3.09
C VAL A 105 0.69 26.70 -2.45
N VAL A 106 0.48 26.73 -1.13
CA VAL A 106 -0.42 25.79 -0.45
C VAL A 106 -1.86 25.94 -0.93
N ASP A 107 -2.32 27.16 -1.16
CA ASP A 107 -3.67 27.43 -1.67
C ASP A 107 -3.86 26.95 -3.12
N VAL A 108 -2.88 27.17 -4.00
CA VAL A 108 -2.85 26.63 -5.37
C VAL A 108 -2.87 25.11 -5.35
N LEU A 109 -2.03 24.47 -4.52
CA LEU A 109 -2.02 23.00 -4.37
C LEU A 109 -3.37 22.46 -3.89
N LYS A 110 -4.06 23.20 -3.02
CA LYS A 110 -5.37 22.81 -2.52
C LYS A 110 -6.48 23.00 -3.55
N ASN A 111 -6.51 24.14 -4.24
CA ASN A 111 -7.60 24.52 -5.15
C ASN A 111 -7.48 23.85 -6.51
N ASP A 112 -6.26 23.82 -7.07
CA ASP A 112 -6.04 23.38 -8.45
C ASP A 112 -5.68 21.90 -8.54
N TYR A 113 -5.01 21.36 -7.51
CA TYR A 113 -4.54 19.98 -7.47
C TYR A 113 -5.25 19.10 -6.43
N GLY A 114 -6.17 19.66 -5.63
CA GLY A 114 -6.90 18.93 -4.59
C GLY A 114 -6.04 18.38 -3.43
N LEU A 115 -4.77 18.79 -3.35
CA LEU A 115 -3.81 18.35 -2.34
C LEU A 115 -3.96 19.21 -1.08
N SER A 116 -4.90 18.84 -0.21
CA SER A 116 -5.01 19.49 1.10
C SER A 116 -3.86 19.07 2.01
N VAL A 117 -3.08 20.05 2.51
CA VAL A 117 -2.18 19.84 3.66
C VAL A 117 -3.05 19.53 4.87
N GLY A 118 -3.39 18.24 5.04
CA GLY A 118 -4.34 17.82 6.06
C GLY A 118 -3.84 18.19 7.46
N LYS A 119 -4.78 18.36 8.40
CA LYS A 119 -4.51 18.61 9.85
C LYS A 119 -3.51 17.60 10.49
N LYS A 120 -3.23 16.46 9.83
CA LYS A 120 -2.23 15.45 10.21
C LYS A 120 -0.78 15.89 9.92
N ALA A 121 -0.51 16.60 8.82
CA ALA A 121 0.83 16.99 8.39
C ALA A 121 1.48 17.99 9.37
N TYR A 122 0.72 19.01 9.77
CA TYR A 122 1.19 20.00 10.75
C TYR A 122 1.55 19.38 12.10
N ARG A 123 0.79 18.37 12.55
CA ARG A 123 1.14 17.62 13.76
C ARG A 123 2.44 16.88 13.59
N GLN A 124 2.67 16.20 12.46
CA GLN A 124 3.92 15.50 12.23
C GLN A 124 5.11 16.45 12.27
N VAL A 125 4.97 17.66 11.69
CA VAL A 125 6.01 18.70 11.75
C VAL A 125 6.31 19.11 13.20
N LEU A 126 5.27 19.34 14.01
CA LEU A 126 5.42 19.70 15.43
C LEU A 126 5.96 18.56 16.29
N ALA A 127 5.53 17.32 16.04
CA ALA A 127 5.99 16.14 16.76
C ALA A 127 7.46 15.79 16.43
N GLN A 128 7.87 15.99 15.17
CA GLN A 128 9.23 15.75 14.72
C GLN A 128 10.21 16.88 15.09
N LYS A 129 9.73 17.95 15.75
CA LYS A 129 10.53 19.12 16.18
C LYS A 129 11.45 19.66 15.07
N ARG A 130 11.00 19.63 13.81
CA ARG A 130 11.81 20.04 12.65
C ARG A 130 12.19 21.52 12.69
N ILE A 131 11.44 22.33 13.44
CA ILE A 131 11.66 23.77 13.58
C ILE A 131 12.18 24.02 15.00
N GLN A 132 13.43 24.47 15.09
CA GLN A 132 14.03 24.87 16.37
C GLN A 132 13.32 26.11 16.93
N ASN A 133 13.16 26.19 18.26
CA ASN A 133 12.56 27.32 18.98
C ASN A 133 11.09 27.63 18.68
N LEU A 134 10.36 26.75 17.98
CA LEU A 134 8.91 26.90 17.79
C LEU A 134 8.15 26.29 18.98
N SER A 135 7.55 27.13 19.82
CA SER A 135 6.69 26.66 20.90
C SER A 135 5.35 26.14 20.35
N ILE A 136 4.76 25.16 21.05
CA ILE A 136 3.43 24.61 20.69
C ILE A 136 2.38 25.72 20.67
N SER A 137 2.45 26.68 21.59
CA SER A 137 1.53 27.83 21.64
C SER A 137 1.60 28.66 20.38
N ARG A 138 2.82 29.00 19.92
CA ARG A 138 3.02 29.81 18.71
C ARG A 138 2.61 29.06 17.44
N ALA A 139 2.90 27.75 17.38
CA ALA A 139 2.41 26.91 16.31
C ALA A 139 0.88 26.79 16.26
N CYS A 140 0.24 26.67 17.42
CA CYS A 140 -1.22 26.64 17.52
C CYS A 140 -1.85 27.97 17.06
N GLN A 141 -1.22 29.10 17.39
CA GLN A 141 -1.63 30.43 16.93
C GLN A 141 -1.55 30.54 15.40
N PHE A 142 -0.44 30.11 14.78
CA PHE A 142 -0.29 30.12 13.32
C PHE A 142 -1.33 29.26 12.60
N MET A 143 -1.82 28.20 13.25
CA MET A 143 -2.83 27.30 12.68
C MET A 143 -4.28 27.67 13.04
N GLY A 144 -4.50 28.72 13.83
CA GLY A 144 -5.83 29.08 14.32
C GLY A 144 -6.50 27.98 15.18
N ILE A 145 -5.72 27.19 15.93
CA ILE A 145 -6.25 26.17 16.86
C ILE A 145 -5.87 26.50 18.30
N SER A 146 -6.70 26.10 19.27
CA SER A 146 -6.33 26.22 20.68
C SER A 146 -5.31 25.14 21.09
N ARG A 147 -4.42 25.49 22.03
CA ARG A 147 -3.48 24.54 22.64
C ARG A 147 -4.20 23.33 23.26
N GLN A 148 -5.36 23.57 23.88
CA GLN A 148 -6.20 22.51 24.43
C GLN A 148 -6.72 21.55 23.32
N ALA A 149 -7.17 22.08 22.19
CA ALA A 149 -7.60 21.28 21.05
C ALA A 149 -6.45 20.42 20.49
N TYR A 150 -5.24 20.98 20.40
CA TYR A 150 -4.04 20.23 19.99
C TYR A 150 -3.80 19.01 20.90
N TYR A 151 -3.71 19.21 22.22
CA TYR A 151 -3.47 18.09 23.14
C TYR A 151 -4.65 17.12 23.24
N LYS A 152 -5.90 17.59 23.24
CA LYS A 152 -7.08 16.72 23.22
C LYS A 152 -7.05 15.79 22.01
N ARG A 153 -6.72 16.32 20.84
CA ARG A 153 -6.62 15.55 19.61
C ARG A 153 -5.44 14.58 19.61
N ASN A 154 -4.27 14.99 20.14
CA ASN A 154 -3.12 14.10 20.27
C ASN A 154 -3.40 12.93 21.23
N ARG A 155 -4.05 13.20 22.37
CA ARG A 155 -4.49 12.14 23.30
C ARG A 155 -5.45 11.18 22.61
N ALA A 156 -6.48 11.69 21.95
CA ALA A 156 -7.45 10.85 21.23
C ALA A 156 -6.79 9.98 20.14
N ASP A 157 -5.83 10.53 19.39
CA ASP A 157 -5.13 9.79 18.34
C ASP A 157 -4.12 8.77 18.91
N ALA A 158 -3.49 9.06 20.05
CA ALA A 158 -2.67 8.08 20.76
C ALA A 158 -3.52 6.89 21.24
N THR A 159 -4.68 7.14 21.85
CA THR A 159 -5.63 6.09 22.25
C THR A 159 -6.11 5.28 21.05
N ARG A 160 -6.42 5.94 19.92
CA ARG A 160 -6.80 5.26 18.67
C ARG A 160 -5.68 4.38 18.12
N LEU A 161 -4.44 4.84 18.16
CA LEU A 161 -3.31 4.06 17.66
C LEU A 161 -3.13 2.76 18.46
N VAL A 162 -3.27 2.83 19.79
CA VAL A 162 -3.25 1.66 20.68
C VAL A 162 -4.38 0.70 20.33
N LEU A 163 -5.61 1.21 20.15
CA LEU A 163 -6.76 0.39 19.75
C LEU A 163 -6.53 -0.26 18.37
N ASP A 164 -6.09 0.52 17.38
CA ASP A 164 -5.80 0.04 16.02
C ASP A 164 -4.73 -1.06 16.04
N GLN A 165 -3.76 -0.97 16.95
CA GLN A 165 -2.75 -2.01 17.16
C GLN A 165 -3.38 -3.28 17.71
N LYS A 166 -4.15 -3.19 18.80
CA LYS A 166 -4.86 -4.37 19.36
C LYS A 166 -5.75 -5.05 18.31
N VAL A 167 -6.48 -4.28 17.50
CA VAL A 167 -7.32 -4.81 16.40
C VAL A 167 -6.46 -5.49 15.33
N ALA A 168 -5.32 -4.90 14.97
CA ALA A 168 -4.41 -5.51 14.00
C ALA A 168 -3.83 -6.83 14.52
N ASP A 169 -3.43 -6.88 15.80
CA ASP A 169 -2.89 -8.07 16.45
C ASP A 169 -3.93 -9.20 16.48
N PHE A 170 -5.19 -8.87 16.84
CA PHE A 170 -6.30 -9.82 16.77
C PHE A 170 -6.50 -10.38 15.35
N VAL A 171 -6.49 -9.51 14.33
CA VAL A 171 -6.66 -9.93 12.94
C VAL A 171 -5.50 -10.82 12.49
N GLN A 172 -4.27 -10.49 12.86
CA GLN A 172 -3.10 -11.31 12.56
C GLN A 172 -3.20 -12.68 13.24
N GLN A 173 -3.56 -12.74 14.52
CA GLN A 173 -3.77 -13.99 15.25
C GLN A 173 -4.81 -14.87 14.56
N LYS A 174 -5.98 -14.31 14.19
CA LYS A 174 -7.00 -15.07 13.46
C LYS A 174 -6.52 -15.57 12.10
N ARG A 175 -5.69 -14.79 11.41
CA ARG A 175 -5.14 -15.16 10.09
C ARG A 175 -3.97 -16.12 10.14
N GLN A 176 -3.36 -16.39 11.29
CA GLN A 176 -2.43 -17.52 11.41
C GLN A 176 -3.13 -18.84 11.08
N ARG A 177 -4.39 -19.00 11.54
CA ARG A 177 -5.22 -20.18 11.24
C ARG A 177 -6.08 -20.03 9.99
N GLN A 178 -6.55 -18.82 9.68
CA GLN A 178 -7.42 -18.54 8.53
C GLN A 178 -6.82 -17.43 7.64
N PRO A 179 -5.77 -17.73 6.85
CA PRO A 179 -4.91 -16.72 6.20
C PRO A 179 -5.62 -15.64 5.40
N ARG A 180 -6.67 -16.02 4.67
CA ARG A 180 -7.44 -15.08 3.83
C ARG A 180 -8.82 -14.77 4.36
N LEU A 181 -9.05 -14.87 5.67
CA LEU A 181 -10.33 -14.53 6.26
C LEU A 181 -10.71 -13.07 5.96
N GLY A 182 -11.87 -12.90 5.34
CA GLY A 182 -12.35 -11.60 4.86
C GLY A 182 -12.76 -10.65 5.99
N THR A 183 -12.64 -9.35 5.75
CA THR A 183 -12.87 -8.28 6.74
C THR A 183 -14.25 -8.32 7.40
N ARG A 184 -15.33 -8.65 6.66
CA ARG A 184 -16.68 -8.73 7.24
C ARG A 184 -16.82 -9.86 8.27
N LYS A 185 -16.14 -10.98 8.04
CA LYS A 185 -16.09 -12.12 8.97
C LYS A 185 -15.24 -11.78 10.19
N LEU A 186 -14.09 -11.13 9.97
CA LEU A 186 -13.25 -10.62 11.06
C LEU A 186 -14.00 -9.62 11.93
N HIS A 187 -14.79 -8.72 11.34
CA HIS A 187 -15.67 -7.80 12.07
C HIS A 187 -16.64 -8.57 12.97
N HIS A 188 -17.35 -9.57 12.44
CA HIS A 188 -18.23 -10.41 13.25
C HIS A 188 -17.47 -11.08 14.41
N LEU A 189 -16.33 -11.73 14.13
CA LEU A 189 -15.51 -12.39 15.17
C LEU A 189 -14.98 -11.43 16.24
N LEU A 190 -14.70 -10.18 15.86
CA LEU A 190 -14.26 -9.12 16.76
C LEU A 190 -15.40 -8.71 17.70
N HIS A 191 -16.63 -8.58 17.18
CA HIS A 191 -17.82 -8.27 17.99
C HIS A 191 -18.29 -9.42 18.87
N CYS A 192 -17.89 -10.66 18.56
CA CYS A 192 -18.11 -11.81 19.43
C CYS A 192 -17.09 -11.91 20.58
N GLN A 193 -16.06 -11.05 20.64
CA GLN A 193 -15.13 -11.06 21.76
C GLN A 193 -15.78 -10.46 23.01
N PRO A 194 -15.52 -11.03 24.20
CA PRO A 194 -16.06 -10.50 25.45
C PRO A 194 -15.48 -9.12 25.82
N GLN A 195 -14.35 -8.74 25.22
CA GLN A 195 -13.72 -7.44 25.47
C GLN A 195 -14.40 -6.33 24.67
N LEU A 196 -15.23 -5.52 25.35
CA LEU A 196 -15.89 -4.33 24.81
C LEU A 196 -14.91 -3.32 24.18
N GLU A 197 -13.65 -3.32 24.62
CA GLU A 197 -12.62 -2.40 24.13
C GLU A 197 -12.27 -2.55 22.64
N LEU A 198 -12.52 -3.71 22.03
CA LEU A 198 -12.14 -4.00 20.64
C LEU A 198 -13.22 -3.68 19.62
N GLN A 199 -14.34 -3.11 20.04
CA GLN A 199 -15.45 -2.81 19.15
C GLN A 199 -15.11 -1.63 18.22
N VAL A 200 -14.86 -1.95 16.95
CA VAL A 200 -14.70 -0.97 15.88
C VAL A 200 -15.80 -1.13 14.84
N GLY A 201 -16.28 -0.01 14.32
CA GLY A 201 -17.23 0.00 13.21
C GLY A 201 -16.59 -0.59 11.94
N ARG A 202 -17.43 -1.16 11.07
CA ARG A 202 -17.02 -1.82 9.81
C ARG A 202 -16.04 -0.98 8.99
N ASP A 203 -16.38 0.26 8.71
CA ASP A 203 -15.58 1.12 7.80
C ASP A 203 -14.26 1.54 8.44
N ARG A 204 -14.26 1.67 9.78
CA ARG A 204 -13.03 1.88 10.55
C ARG A 204 -12.13 0.65 10.48
N LEU A 205 -12.66 -0.57 10.62
CA LEU A 205 -11.89 -1.79 10.45
C LEU A 205 -11.26 -1.87 9.05
N PHE A 206 -12.01 -1.55 7.98
CA PHE A 206 -11.44 -1.48 6.63
C PHE A 206 -10.30 -0.46 6.52
N SER A 207 -10.44 0.69 7.19
CA SER A 207 -9.43 1.74 7.19
C SER A 207 -8.16 1.30 7.92
N ILE A 208 -8.29 0.69 9.12
CA ILE A 208 -7.17 0.13 9.89
C ILE A 208 -6.42 -0.92 9.07
N LEU A 209 -7.14 -1.86 8.46
CA LEU A 209 -6.52 -2.90 7.64
C LEU A 209 -5.86 -2.34 6.39
N ARG A 210 -6.42 -1.29 5.77
CA ARG A 210 -5.82 -0.62 4.62
C ARG A 210 -4.52 0.10 5.01
N GLU A 211 -4.56 0.90 6.06
CA GLU A 211 -3.41 1.67 6.57
C GLU A 211 -2.25 0.73 6.95
N ARG A 212 -2.56 -0.46 7.46
CA ARG A 212 -1.58 -1.49 7.86
C ARG A 212 -1.27 -2.52 6.77
N ARG A 213 -1.80 -2.36 5.55
CA ARG A 213 -1.63 -3.30 4.42
C ARG A 213 -2.07 -4.74 4.71
N LEU A 214 -3.07 -4.89 5.57
CA LEU A 214 -3.68 -6.17 5.98
C LEU A 214 -4.98 -6.46 5.21
N LEU A 215 -5.22 -5.86 4.05
CA LEU A 215 -6.36 -6.25 3.20
C LEU A 215 -6.02 -7.51 2.39
N VAL A 216 -6.98 -8.42 2.27
CA VAL A 216 -6.82 -9.64 1.46
C VAL A 216 -7.07 -9.31 0.00
N ALA A 217 -6.09 -9.56 -0.86
CA ALA A 217 -6.25 -9.44 -2.30
C ALA A 217 -7.08 -10.60 -2.86
N ARG A 218 -8.05 -10.30 -3.73
CA ARG A 218 -8.85 -11.32 -4.42
C ARG A 218 -8.08 -11.79 -5.66
N LYS A 219 -7.64 -13.06 -5.67
CA LYS A 219 -7.18 -13.70 -6.90
C LYS A 219 -8.40 -14.25 -7.65
N ARG A 220 -8.52 -13.94 -8.94
CA ARG A 220 -9.45 -14.64 -9.85
C ARG A 220 -8.70 -15.83 -10.44
N ALA A 221 -9.29 -17.01 -10.38
CA ALA A 221 -8.84 -18.16 -11.15
C ALA A 221 -10.07 -18.77 -11.81
N TYR A 222 -9.97 -19.06 -13.10
CA TYR A 222 -11.00 -19.75 -13.88
C TYR A 222 -10.33 -20.99 -14.48
N HIS A 223 -10.84 -22.18 -14.14
CA HIS A 223 -10.45 -23.42 -14.81
C HIS A 223 -11.67 -24.34 -14.84
N LYS A 224 -12.02 -24.84 -16.02
CA LYS A 224 -13.11 -25.80 -16.21
C LYS A 224 -12.50 -27.20 -16.15
N THR A 225 -13.01 -28.09 -15.29
CA THR A 225 -12.31 -29.32 -14.91
C THR A 225 -13.03 -30.63 -15.24
N THR A 226 -14.16 -30.61 -15.95
CA THR A 226 -14.94 -31.84 -16.19
C THR A 226 -15.21 -32.10 -17.67
N ASP A 227 -14.94 -33.33 -18.12
CA ASP A 227 -15.44 -33.88 -19.39
C ASP A 227 -16.75 -34.65 -19.13
N SER A 228 -17.83 -34.20 -19.77
CA SER A 228 -19.19 -34.74 -19.59
C SER A 228 -19.57 -35.79 -20.64
N HIS A 229 -18.65 -36.15 -21.55
CA HIS A 229 -18.91 -37.12 -22.61
C HIS A 229 -18.50 -38.54 -22.18
N HIS A 230 -19.45 -39.27 -21.60
CA HIS A 230 -19.25 -40.69 -21.27
C HIS A 230 -20.51 -41.52 -21.53
N ARG A 231 -20.35 -42.84 -21.66
CA ARG A 231 -21.44 -43.78 -21.99
C ARG A 231 -22.36 -44.15 -20.82
N PHE A 232 -22.04 -43.71 -19.59
CA PHE A 232 -22.84 -44.03 -18.40
C PHE A 232 -24.19 -43.31 -18.34
N ARG A 233 -25.15 -43.92 -17.63
CA ARG A 233 -26.50 -43.39 -17.42
C ARG A 233 -26.45 -42.11 -16.57
N ARG A 234 -27.18 -41.09 -17.00
CA ARG A 234 -27.27 -39.77 -16.36
C ARG A 234 -28.58 -39.66 -15.57
N HIS A 235 -28.54 -39.02 -14.40
CA HIS A 235 -29.70 -38.82 -13.52
C HIS A 235 -30.31 -37.42 -13.70
N PRO A 236 -31.62 -37.22 -13.39
CA PRO A 236 -32.26 -35.91 -13.48
C PRO A 236 -31.71 -34.92 -12.42
N ASN A 237 -31.76 -33.63 -12.73
CA ASN A 237 -31.36 -32.58 -11.80
C ASN A 237 -32.52 -32.18 -10.87
N LEU A 238 -32.50 -32.69 -9.63
CA LEU A 238 -33.51 -32.42 -8.62
C LEU A 238 -33.39 -31.06 -7.91
N LEU A 239 -32.33 -30.28 -8.19
CA LEU A 239 -32.10 -28.96 -7.58
C LEU A 239 -32.49 -27.79 -8.51
N LYS A 240 -32.81 -28.10 -9.77
CA LYS A 240 -33.22 -27.12 -10.78
C LYS A 240 -34.60 -26.53 -10.44
N PRO A 241 -34.84 -25.23 -10.70
CA PRO A 241 -36.18 -24.66 -10.61
C PRO A 241 -37.18 -25.44 -11.45
N GLY A 242 -38.27 -25.87 -10.83
CA GLY A 242 -39.30 -26.70 -11.45
C GLY A 242 -40.26 -27.31 -10.42
N PRO A 243 -41.29 -28.06 -10.86
CA PRO A 243 -42.27 -28.68 -9.97
C PRO A 243 -41.65 -29.63 -8.95
N ASP A 244 -40.57 -30.32 -9.34
CA ASP A 244 -39.88 -31.32 -8.51
C ASP A 244 -38.65 -30.74 -7.77
N GLN A 245 -38.52 -29.41 -7.69
CA GLN A 245 -37.37 -28.77 -7.08
C GLN A 245 -37.27 -29.11 -5.59
N VAL A 246 -36.13 -29.66 -5.18
CA VAL A 246 -35.83 -29.90 -3.77
C VAL A 246 -35.02 -28.74 -3.22
N VAL A 247 -35.62 -28.02 -2.26
CA VAL A 247 -34.94 -27.00 -1.47
C VAL A 247 -34.68 -27.59 -0.07
N PRO A 248 -33.42 -27.78 0.34
CA PRO A 248 -33.13 -28.35 1.65
C PRO A 248 -33.56 -27.37 2.75
N THR A 249 -34.42 -27.85 3.65
CA THR A 249 -34.93 -27.13 4.83
C THR A 249 -34.15 -27.47 6.10
N GLY A 250 -33.36 -28.54 6.08
CA GLY A 250 -32.52 -28.98 7.19
C GLY A 250 -31.24 -29.70 6.73
N PRO A 251 -30.34 -30.01 7.68
CA PRO A 251 -29.14 -30.78 7.41
C PRO A 251 -29.50 -32.21 6.94
N GLU A 252 -28.59 -32.85 6.20
CA GLU A 252 -28.64 -34.24 5.75
C GLU A 252 -29.83 -34.61 4.83
N GLN A 253 -30.42 -33.61 4.16
CA GLN A 253 -31.43 -33.81 3.12
C GLN A 253 -30.84 -33.81 1.70
N VAL A 254 -29.82 -32.97 1.48
CA VAL A 254 -29.14 -32.86 0.19
C VAL A 254 -27.65 -32.75 0.42
N TRP A 255 -26.89 -33.70 -0.12
CA TRP A 255 -25.44 -33.68 -0.17
C TRP A 255 -24.96 -33.43 -1.59
N VAL A 256 -24.01 -32.52 -1.73
CA VAL A 256 -23.39 -32.15 -2.99
C VAL A 256 -21.97 -32.68 -3.01
N ALA A 257 -21.58 -33.44 -4.03
CA ALA A 257 -20.19 -33.82 -4.25
C ALA A 257 -19.54 -33.08 -5.41
N ASP A 258 -18.23 -32.93 -5.28
CA ASP A 258 -17.36 -32.47 -6.34
C ASP A 258 -15.95 -33.05 -6.15
N ILE A 259 -15.21 -33.19 -7.24
CA ILE A 259 -13.81 -33.60 -7.23
C ILE A 259 -12.98 -32.42 -7.69
N THR A 260 -11.92 -32.13 -6.94
CA THR A 260 -11.03 -31.04 -7.28
C THR A 260 -9.57 -31.46 -7.27
N TYR A 261 -8.82 -30.98 -8.27
CA TYR A 261 -7.37 -31.15 -8.34
C TYR A 261 -6.66 -30.43 -7.20
N LEU A 262 -5.67 -31.09 -6.60
CA LEU A 262 -4.81 -30.57 -5.55
C LEU A 262 -3.34 -30.75 -5.99
N PRO A 263 -2.71 -29.72 -6.57
CA PRO A 263 -1.33 -29.83 -7.02
C PRO A 263 -0.37 -30.01 -5.83
N THR A 264 0.48 -31.02 -5.91
CA THR A 264 1.58 -31.27 -4.96
C THR A 264 2.92 -30.89 -5.62
N ARG A 265 4.05 -31.07 -4.93
CA ARG A 265 5.38 -30.88 -5.55
C ARG A 265 5.81 -32.10 -6.36
N GLU A 266 5.35 -33.28 -5.98
CA GLU A 266 5.64 -34.56 -6.63
C GLU A 266 4.68 -34.89 -7.78
N GLY A 267 3.56 -34.16 -7.91
CA GLY A 267 2.57 -34.41 -8.95
C GLY A 267 1.23 -33.76 -8.65
N VAL A 268 0.15 -34.48 -8.96
CA VAL A 268 -1.21 -33.98 -8.75
C VAL A 268 -1.99 -35.00 -7.93
N ALA A 269 -2.46 -34.57 -6.76
CA ALA A 269 -3.44 -35.30 -5.99
C ALA A 269 -4.85 -34.81 -6.33
N TYR A 270 -5.84 -35.55 -5.87
CA TYR A 270 -7.25 -35.26 -6.06
C TYR A 270 -7.94 -35.24 -4.70
N LEU A 271 -8.90 -34.34 -4.55
CA LEU A 271 -9.72 -34.21 -3.35
C LEU A 271 -11.17 -34.38 -3.75
N SER A 272 -11.78 -35.48 -3.30
CA SER A 272 -13.22 -35.70 -3.37
C SER A 272 -13.87 -35.12 -2.12
N LEU A 273 -14.88 -34.29 -2.28
CA LEU A 273 -15.66 -33.71 -1.18
C LEU A 273 -17.13 -34.11 -1.27
N VAL A 274 -17.76 -34.24 -0.11
CA VAL A 274 -19.21 -34.34 0.06
C VAL A 274 -19.62 -33.27 1.05
N THR A 275 -20.46 -32.35 0.62
CA THR A 275 -20.87 -31.16 1.37
C THR A 275 -22.37 -31.14 1.58
N ASP A 276 -22.81 -30.91 2.81
CA ASP A 276 -24.20 -30.68 3.13
C ASP A 276 -24.70 -29.35 2.55
N ALA A 277 -25.80 -29.42 1.79
CA ALA A 277 -26.26 -28.26 1.04
C ALA A 277 -26.82 -27.15 1.94
N PHE A 278 -27.41 -27.53 3.07
CA PHE A 278 -28.06 -26.64 4.01
C PHE A 278 -27.05 -25.95 4.92
N SER A 279 -26.28 -26.74 5.69
CA SER A 279 -25.32 -26.25 6.69
C SER A 279 -23.99 -25.83 6.08
N ARG A 280 -23.72 -26.17 4.81
CA ARG A 280 -22.41 -26.01 4.13
C ARG A 280 -21.29 -26.83 4.75
N LYS A 281 -21.58 -27.76 5.67
CA LYS A 281 -20.59 -28.62 6.32
C LYS A 281 -20.03 -29.59 5.31
N ILE A 282 -18.71 -29.73 5.26
CA ILE A 282 -18.07 -30.85 4.57
C ILE A 282 -18.27 -32.07 5.45
N VAL A 283 -19.17 -32.96 5.06
CA VAL A 283 -19.56 -34.16 5.82
C VAL A 283 -18.69 -35.36 5.47
N GLY A 284 -18.03 -35.35 4.31
CA GLY A 284 -17.07 -36.37 3.92
C GLY A 284 -16.02 -35.82 2.97
N TYR A 285 -14.82 -36.38 3.02
CA TYR A 285 -13.74 -36.03 2.10
C TYR A 285 -12.75 -37.18 1.92
N HIS A 286 -12.00 -37.18 0.83
CA HIS A 286 -10.89 -38.12 0.64
C HIS A 286 -9.83 -37.50 -0.28
N VAL A 287 -8.55 -37.61 0.11
CA VAL A 287 -7.41 -37.19 -0.72
C VAL A 287 -6.75 -38.43 -1.30
N HIS A 288 -6.59 -38.47 -2.62
CA HIS A 288 -6.14 -39.63 -3.36
C HIS A 288 -5.27 -39.26 -4.56
N GLU A 289 -4.59 -40.24 -5.15
CA GLU A 289 -3.61 -40.05 -6.23
C GLU A 289 -4.19 -40.23 -7.64
N SER A 290 -5.40 -40.80 -7.77
CA SER A 290 -5.99 -41.15 -9.06
C SER A 290 -7.50 -41.00 -9.08
N LEU A 291 -8.05 -40.62 -10.24
CA LEU A 291 -9.49 -40.46 -10.45
C LEU A 291 -10.27 -41.79 -10.54
N HIS A 292 -9.70 -42.91 -10.07
CA HIS A 292 -10.40 -44.18 -10.03
C HIS A 292 -11.63 -44.08 -9.12
N THR A 293 -12.72 -44.68 -9.57
CA THR A 293 -14.01 -44.68 -8.85
C THR A 293 -13.87 -45.14 -7.41
N GLU A 294 -13.05 -46.16 -7.14
CA GLU A 294 -12.83 -46.70 -5.81
C GLU A 294 -12.38 -45.64 -4.80
N SER A 295 -11.52 -44.71 -5.23
CA SER A 295 -11.03 -43.61 -4.41
C SER A 295 -12.08 -42.53 -4.20
N VAL A 296 -12.90 -42.22 -5.21
CA VAL A 296 -13.96 -41.20 -5.12
C VAL A 296 -15.07 -41.63 -4.16
N VAL A 297 -15.43 -42.91 -4.18
CA VAL A 297 -16.47 -43.49 -3.31
C VAL A 297 -16.12 -43.36 -1.82
N GLN A 298 -14.84 -43.31 -1.46
CA GLN A 298 -14.42 -43.20 -0.06
C GLN A 298 -14.94 -41.96 0.65
N ALA A 299 -15.04 -40.82 -0.06
CA ALA A 299 -15.59 -39.60 0.53
C ALA A 299 -17.06 -39.76 0.92
N LEU A 300 -17.85 -40.44 0.08
CA LEU A 300 -19.26 -40.75 0.36
C LEU A 300 -19.40 -41.80 1.46
N ARG A 301 -18.58 -42.85 1.47
CA ARG A 301 -18.56 -43.85 2.55
C ARG A 301 -18.32 -43.20 3.91
N ARG A 302 -17.33 -42.30 3.99
CA ARG A 302 -17.05 -41.52 5.21
C ARG A 302 -18.24 -40.65 5.61
N ALA A 303 -18.87 -39.94 4.67
CA ALA A 303 -20.04 -39.12 4.96
C ALA A 303 -21.19 -39.95 5.52
N VAL A 304 -21.52 -41.07 4.87
CA VAL A 304 -22.59 -41.99 5.31
C VAL A 304 -22.29 -42.58 6.70
N SER A 305 -21.03 -42.96 6.99
CA SER A 305 -20.67 -43.51 8.30
C SER A 305 -20.79 -42.51 9.46
N GLN A 306 -20.75 -41.21 9.16
CA GLN A 306 -20.83 -40.13 10.14
C GLN A 306 -22.22 -39.48 10.18
N ARG A 307 -23.14 -39.99 9.36
CA ARG A 307 -24.50 -39.49 9.24
C ARG A 307 -25.27 -39.70 10.54
N GLN A 308 -26.02 -38.68 10.96
CA GLN A 308 -26.76 -38.71 12.22
C GLN A 308 -28.25 -39.02 12.03
N THR A 309 -28.78 -38.79 10.84
CA THR A 309 -30.20 -38.98 10.51
C THR A 309 -30.43 -40.15 9.55
N THR A 310 -31.66 -40.65 9.52
CA THR A 310 -32.12 -41.70 8.58
C THR A 310 -33.10 -41.18 7.53
N GLN A 311 -33.31 -39.86 7.46
CA GLN A 311 -34.26 -39.22 6.54
C GLN A 311 -33.90 -39.49 5.05
N PRO A 312 -34.81 -39.22 4.10
CA PRO A 312 -34.47 -39.29 2.68
C PRO A 312 -33.30 -38.35 2.33
N LEU A 313 -32.27 -38.89 1.69
CA LEU A 313 -31.08 -38.14 1.29
C LEU A 313 -30.98 -38.09 -0.23
N ILE A 314 -30.76 -36.89 -0.76
CA ILE A 314 -30.39 -36.70 -2.15
C ILE A 314 -28.89 -36.52 -2.23
N HIS A 315 -28.25 -37.28 -3.11
CA HIS A 315 -26.88 -37.02 -3.50
C HIS A 315 -26.84 -36.35 -4.87
N HIS A 316 -26.44 -35.08 -4.89
CA HIS A 316 -26.21 -34.29 -6.08
C HIS A 316 -24.73 -34.29 -6.49
N SER A 317 -24.43 -34.56 -7.76
CA SER A 317 -23.07 -34.48 -8.32
C SER A 317 -23.08 -33.89 -9.73
N ASP A 318 -21.91 -33.62 -10.30
CA ASP A 318 -21.80 -33.41 -11.73
C ASP A 318 -21.93 -34.74 -12.51
N ARG A 319 -21.83 -34.65 -13.85
CA ARG A 319 -21.83 -35.80 -14.77
C ARG A 319 -20.42 -36.34 -15.00
N GLY A 320 -19.57 -36.35 -13.98
CA GLY A 320 -18.30 -37.07 -14.03
C GLY A 320 -18.54 -38.58 -14.16
N SER A 321 -17.71 -39.27 -14.95
CA SER A 321 -17.79 -40.72 -15.14
C SER A 321 -17.69 -41.50 -13.83
N GLN A 322 -16.99 -40.94 -12.84
CA GLN A 322 -16.81 -41.50 -11.50
C GLN A 322 -18.15 -41.59 -10.74
N TYR A 323 -19.00 -40.58 -10.84
CA TYR A 323 -20.31 -40.54 -10.18
C TYR A 323 -21.38 -41.40 -10.88
N CYS A 324 -21.19 -41.65 -12.18
CA CYS A 324 -22.08 -42.49 -12.97
C CYS A 324 -21.70 -43.99 -12.92
N SER A 325 -20.63 -44.34 -12.22
CA SER A 325 -20.13 -45.71 -12.10
C SER A 325 -21.06 -46.62 -11.30
N GLY A 326 -21.02 -47.93 -11.60
CA GLY A 326 -21.82 -48.95 -10.89
C GLY A 326 -21.59 -48.93 -9.38
N MET A 327 -20.33 -48.82 -8.94
CA MET A 327 -19.99 -48.74 -7.52
C MET A 327 -20.66 -47.57 -6.77
N TYR A 328 -20.77 -46.41 -7.42
CA TYR A 328 -21.43 -45.25 -6.80
C TYR A 328 -22.94 -45.49 -6.67
N GLN A 329 -23.55 -46.08 -7.71
CA GLN A 329 -24.98 -46.41 -7.73
C GLN A 329 -25.35 -47.53 -6.76
N GLU A 330 -24.49 -48.55 -6.61
CA GLU A 330 -24.66 -49.60 -5.60
C GLU A 330 -24.62 -49.02 -4.18
N LEU A 331 -23.70 -48.09 -3.91
CA LEU A 331 -23.64 -47.42 -2.62
C LEU A 331 -24.88 -46.56 -2.36
N HIS A 332 -25.40 -45.88 -3.40
CA HIS A 332 -26.69 -45.18 -3.30
C HIS A 332 -27.83 -46.13 -2.95
N ALA A 333 -27.96 -47.23 -3.68
CA ALA A 333 -29.01 -48.22 -3.45
C ALA A 333 -28.93 -48.83 -2.04
N LYS A 334 -27.71 -49.19 -1.59
CA LYS A 334 -27.47 -49.76 -0.26
C LYS A 334 -27.93 -48.84 0.88
N HIS A 335 -27.83 -47.53 0.71
CA HIS A 335 -28.16 -46.54 1.73
C HIS A 335 -29.45 -45.76 1.45
N GLY A 336 -30.25 -46.18 0.46
CA GLY A 336 -31.50 -45.50 0.10
C GLY A 336 -31.31 -44.04 -0.35
N ILE A 337 -30.15 -43.72 -0.94
CA ILE A 337 -29.80 -42.36 -1.38
C ILE A 337 -30.32 -42.14 -2.79
N ARG A 338 -31.02 -41.03 -3.00
CA ARG A 338 -31.55 -40.65 -4.32
C ARG A 338 -30.51 -39.86 -5.11
N CYS A 339 -30.06 -40.40 -6.24
CA CYS A 339 -29.09 -39.73 -7.09
C CYS A 339 -29.72 -38.57 -7.88
N SER A 340 -29.01 -37.46 -7.95
CA SER A 340 -29.33 -36.24 -8.71
C SER A 340 -28.06 -35.77 -9.42
N MET A 341 -28.15 -35.35 -10.68
CA MET A 341 -26.96 -34.90 -11.44
C MET A 341 -27.21 -33.59 -12.15
N THR A 342 -26.16 -32.82 -12.42
CA THR A 342 -26.25 -31.61 -13.26
C THR A 342 -26.65 -31.94 -14.69
N ASP A 343 -27.14 -30.95 -15.43
CA ASP A 343 -27.60 -31.05 -16.82
C ASP A 343 -26.46 -30.90 -17.85
N GLY A 344 -25.21 -30.73 -17.40
CA GLY A 344 -24.01 -30.61 -18.25
C GLY A 344 -23.77 -29.24 -18.91
N TYR A 345 -24.80 -28.39 -19.03
CA TYR A 345 -24.72 -27.11 -19.74
C TYR A 345 -24.65 -25.87 -18.84
N ASP A 346 -24.87 -26.00 -17.53
CA ASP A 346 -25.00 -24.87 -16.62
C ASP A 346 -24.05 -25.02 -15.41
N CYS A 347 -23.08 -24.10 -15.32
CA CYS A 347 -22.11 -24.04 -14.22
C CYS A 347 -22.74 -23.66 -12.88
N TYR A 348 -23.94 -23.07 -12.88
CA TYR A 348 -24.60 -22.68 -11.62
C TYR A 348 -25.17 -23.87 -10.85
N GLN A 349 -25.31 -25.03 -11.48
CA GLN A 349 -25.96 -26.19 -10.88
C GLN A 349 -25.14 -26.87 -9.78
N ASN A 350 -23.80 -26.74 -9.82
CA ASN A 350 -22.91 -27.20 -8.75
C ASN A 350 -22.21 -26.04 -8.00
N ALA A 351 -22.76 -24.82 -8.06
CA ALA A 351 -22.12 -23.61 -7.54
C ALA A 351 -21.80 -23.66 -6.03
N LEU A 352 -22.49 -24.51 -5.27
CA LEU A 352 -22.21 -24.73 -3.86
C LEU A 352 -20.85 -25.41 -3.67
N ALA A 353 -20.64 -26.55 -4.33
CA ALA A 353 -19.40 -27.30 -4.20
C ALA A 353 -18.22 -26.51 -4.77
N GLU A 354 -18.41 -25.84 -5.91
CA GLU A 354 -17.40 -24.94 -6.48
C GLU A 354 -16.99 -23.83 -5.51
N ARG A 355 -17.96 -23.26 -4.78
CA ARG A 355 -17.67 -22.24 -3.77
C ARG A 355 -16.86 -22.80 -2.61
N VAL A 356 -17.16 -24.00 -2.14
CA VAL A 356 -16.39 -24.65 -1.07
C VAL A 356 -14.98 -24.98 -1.54
N ASN A 357 -14.83 -25.51 -2.75
CA ASN A 357 -13.53 -25.77 -3.37
C ASN A 357 -12.71 -24.50 -3.52
N GLY A 358 -13.35 -23.41 -3.97
CA GLY A 358 -12.74 -22.08 -4.04
C GLY A 358 -12.26 -21.60 -2.67
N ILE A 359 -13.05 -21.78 -1.61
CA ILE A 359 -12.65 -21.42 -0.24
C ILE A 359 -11.43 -22.20 0.21
N LEU A 360 -11.45 -23.54 0.08
CA LEU A 360 -10.32 -24.37 0.49
C LEU A 360 -9.05 -23.96 -0.26
N LYS A 361 -9.09 -23.89 -1.59
CA LYS A 361 -7.92 -23.57 -2.42
C LYS A 361 -7.40 -22.14 -2.26
N THR A 362 -8.30 -21.17 -2.13
CA THR A 362 -7.91 -19.75 -2.18
C THR A 362 -7.75 -19.12 -0.82
N GLU A 363 -8.32 -19.70 0.24
CA GLU A 363 -8.25 -19.16 1.60
C GLU A 363 -7.43 -19.98 2.59
N LEU A 364 -7.36 -21.31 2.44
CA LEU A 364 -6.78 -22.22 3.46
C LEU A 364 -5.55 -22.99 2.93
N LEU A 365 -5.68 -23.69 1.80
CA LEU A 365 -4.62 -24.46 1.15
C LEU A 365 -3.75 -23.56 0.25
N LEU A 366 -3.06 -22.59 0.88
CA LEU A 366 -2.25 -21.61 0.15
C LEU A 366 -0.90 -22.14 -0.30
N GLU A 367 -0.38 -23.14 0.40
CA GLU A 367 0.90 -23.78 0.12
C GLU A 367 0.69 -25.08 -0.63
N ARG A 368 1.61 -25.40 -1.54
CA ARG A 368 1.59 -26.69 -2.23
C ARG A 368 2.20 -27.75 -1.31
N PRO A 369 1.45 -28.81 -0.97
CA PRO A 369 2.00 -29.94 -0.24
C PRO A 369 3.12 -30.59 -1.06
N HIS A 370 4.10 -31.17 -0.37
CA HIS A 370 5.20 -31.91 -0.95
C HIS A 370 4.68 -33.20 -1.59
N ASP A 371 4.05 -34.03 -0.76
CA ASP A 371 3.60 -35.39 -1.07
C ASP A 371 2.11 -35.59 -0.72
N LEU A 372 1.60 -36.80 -0.97
CA LEU A 372 0.21 -37.18 -0.66
C LEU A 372 -0.08 -37.17 0.85
N THR A 373 0.91 -37.53 1.68
CA THR A 373 0.76 -37.60 3.15
C THR A 373 0.56 -36.20 3.74
N GLN A 374 1.39 -35.24 3.33
CA GLN A 374 1.25 -33.85 3.71
C GLN A 374 -0.04 -33.25 3.16
N ALA A 375 -0.42 -33.60 1.93
CA ALA A 375 -1.71 -33.17 1.36
C ALA A 375 -2.90 -33.63 2.22
N LYS A 376 -2.91 -34.90 2.67
CA LYS A 376 -3.94 -35.43 3.58
C LYS A 376 -4.03 -34.63 4.88
N LYS A 377 -2.88 -34.34 5.50
CA LYS A 377 -2.80 -33.56 6.75
C LYS A 377 -3.34 -32.13 6.55
N MET A 378 -2.84 -31.41 5.55
CA MET A 378 -3.24 -30.03 5.26
C MET A 378 -4.73 -29.92 4.93
N VAL A 379 -5.27 -30.87 4.16
CA VAL A 379 -6.71 -30.94 3.85
C VAL A 379 -7.53 -31.21 5.10
N SER A 380 -7.10 -32.15 5.94
CA SER A 380 -7.80 -32.47 7.19
C SER A 380 -7.87 -31.26 8.13
N GLU A 381 -6.75 -30.55 8.30
CA GLU A 381 -6.69 -29.32 9.10
C GLU A 381 -7.57 -28.22 8.49
N SER A 382 -7.49 -28.02 7.17
CA SER A 382 -8.30 -27.02 6.47
C SER A 382 -9.80 -27.28 6.59
N ILE A 383 -10.23 -28.54 6.48
CA ILE A 383 -11.64 -28.93 6.63
C ILE A 383 -12.11 -28.75 8.06
N SER A 384 -11.27 -29.09 9.05
CA SER A 384 -11.57 -28.85 10.47
C SER A 384 -11.79 -27.36 10.73
N ILE A 385 -10.89 -26.50 10.26
CA ILE A 385 -11.01 -25.03 10.40
C ILE A 385 -12.25 -24.51 9.68
N TYR A 386 -12.52 -25.00 8.46
CA TYR A 386 -13.68 -24.62 7.67
C TYR A 386 -15.00 -24.97 8.38
N ASN A 387 -15.13 -26.20 8.90
CA ASN A 387 -16.37 -26.67 9.53
C ASN A 387 -16.61 -26.05 10.91
N SER A 388 -15.55 -25.93 11.73
CA SER A 388 -15.68 -25.62 13.15
C SER A 388 -15.43 -24.16 13.51
N GLU A 389 -14.57 -23.45 12.75
CA GLU A 389 -14.10 -22.10 13.11
C GLU A 389 -14.54 -21.01 12.12
N ARG A 390 -14.70 -21.33 10.84
CA ARG A 390 -14.93 -20.33 9.80
C ARG A 390 -16.39 -19.85 9.80
N PRO A 391 -16.68 -18.55 9.98
CA PRO A 391 -18.03 -18.03 9.88
C PRO A 391 -18.47 -17.83 8.42
N HIS A 392 -19.73 -18.14 8.12
CA HIS A 392 -20.30 -18.01 6.77
C HIS A 392 -21.38 -16.95 6.70
N GLN A 393 -21.23 -15.98 5.79
CA GLN A 393 -22.24 -14.91 5.61
C GLN A 393 -23.61 -15.49 5.21
N SER A 394 -23.64 -16.53 4.37
CA SER A 394 -24.88 -17.23 3.98
C SER A 394 -25.56 -17.95 5.15
N LEU A 395 -24.86 -18.18 6.25
CA LEU A 395 -25.34 -18.84 7.46
C LEU A 395 -25.49 -17.85 8.62
N LYS A 396 -25.69 -16.55 8.32
CA LYS A 396 -25.76 -15.48 9.32
C LYS A 396 -24.54 -15.49 10.27
N TYR A 397 -23.36 -15.76 9.72
CA TYR A 397 -22.07 -15.88 10.40
C TYR A 397 -21.89 -17.06 11.36
N LYS A 398 -22.84 -18.00 11.43
CA LYS A 398 -22.61 -19.29 12.10
C LYS A 398 -21.59 -20.14 11.32
N THR A 399 -20.91 -21.03 12.03
CA THR A 399 -20.02 -22.02 11.43
C THR A 399 -20.84 -23.19 10.87
N PRO A 400 -20.31 -23.91 9.86
CA PRO A 400 -21.01 -25.07 9.30
C PRO A 400 -21.41 -26.11 10.35
N ASP A 401 -20.54 -26.43 11.31
CA ASP A 401 -20.85 -27.36 12.40
C ASP A 401 -21.92 -26.83 13.35
N ALA A 402 -21.92 -25.52 13.66
CA ALA A 402 -22.96 -24.93 14.49
C ALA A 402 -24.32 -24.97 13.78
N MET A 403 -24.37 -24.73 12.48
CA MET A 403 -25.59 -24.85 11.69
C MET A 403 -26.09 -26.28 11.55
N HIS A 404 -25.17 -27.22 11.36
CA HIS A 404 -25.51 -28.62 11.19
C HIS A 404 -26.07 -29.24 12.48
N ARG A 405 -25.53 -28.88 13.65
CA ARG A 405 -26.02 -29.36 14.95
C ARG A 405 -27.30 -28.69 15.44
N ALA A 406 -27.57 -27.45 15.03
CA ALA A 406 -28.70 -26.70 15.56
C ALA A 406 -30.08 -27.21 15.06
N LEU A 407 -30.09 -28.06 14.03
CA LEU A 407 -31.30 -28.53 13.34
C LEU A 407 -31.22 -30.03 12.98
N GLY A 408 -30.21 -30.72 13.50
CA GLY A 408 -29.96 -32.14 13.28
C GLY A 408 -30.23 -32.97 14.52
#